data_AF-A0A965PV85-F1
#
_entry.id   AF-A0A965PV85-F1
#
_cell.length_a   1.000
_cell.length_b   1.000
_cell.length_c   1.000
_cell.angle_alpha   90.00
_cell.angle_beta   90.00
_cell.angle_gamma   90.00
#
_symmetry.space_group_name_H-M   'P 1'
#
loop_
_entity.id
_entity.type
_entity.pdbx_description
1 polymer ?
#
loop_
_entity_poly.entity_id
_entity_poly.type
_entity_poly.pdbx_seq_one_letter_code
_entity_poly.pdbx_strand_id
1 'polypeptide(L)'
;MYGTWHTNRAMYDIGQPFEIPLQGMGLCSFEKSNWPGINKHFRGFGAEEGYIAEKFRRNGGKNICLPELKWVHRFRRPDGVPFLLKTEDRVFNYFVGWLEITKDVNHEMIKGTYDHFKDKIPNKIDQLLEEAKKLTIQ
;
A
#
# COMPACT_ATOMS: atom_id res chain seq x y z
N MET A 1 6.71 -4.87 1.37
CA MET A 1 6.50 -3.42 1.20
C MET A 1 7.34 -2.93 0.04
N TYR A 2 7.01 -1.78 -0.56
CA TYR A 2 7.72 -1.21 -1.71
C TYR A 2 7.77 -2.12 -2.95
N GLY A 3 6.73 -2.93 -3.16
CA GLY A 3 6.62 -3.87 -4.28
C GLY A 3 7.26 -5.24 -4.08
N THR A 4 7.87 -5.50 -2.91
CA THR A 4 8.39 -6.83 -2.57
C THR A 4 7.36 -7.65 -1.79
N TRP A 5 7.06 -8.84 -2.30
CA TRP A 5 6.10 -9.81 -1.77
C TRP A 5 6.80 -11.08 -1.29
N HIS A 6 6.22 -11.73 -0.29
CA HIS A 6 6.66 -13.02 0.22
C HIS A 6 5.47 -13.97 0.32
N THR A 7 5.75 -15.27 0.32
CA THR A 7 4.74 -16.32 0.48
C THR A 7 4.98 -17.06 1.77
N ASN A 8 3.99 -17.11 2.66
CA ASN A 8 4.01 -18.01 3.80
C ASN A 8 3.61 -19.43 3.34
N ARG A 9 4.60 -20.17 2.81
CA ARG A 9 4.35 -21.47 2.17
C ARG A 9 3.79 -22.50 3.17
N ALA A 10 4.31 -22.53 4.39
CA ALA A 10 3.86 -23.46 5.42
C ALA A 10 2.37 -23.30 5.72
N MET A 11 1.89 -22.08 5.94
CA MET A 11 0.46 -21.83 6.19
C MET A 11 -0.41 -22.09 4.95
N TYR A 12 0.10 -21.76 3.77
CA TYR A 12 -0.58 -22.05 2.52
C TYR A 12 -0.82 -23.56 2.31
N ASP A 13 0.18 -24.39 2.65
CA ASP A 13 0.11 -25.86 2.49
C ASP A 13 -0.86 -26.54 3.47
N ILE A 14 -1.19 -25.90 4.59
CA ILE A 14 -2.26 -26.36 5.50
C ILE A 14 -3.63 -26.30 4.81
N GLY A 15 -3.81 -25.39 3.84
CA GLY A 15 -5.04 -25.26 3.06
C GLY A 15 -6.18 -24.52 3.78
N GLN A 16 -5.99 -24.08 5.02
CA GLN A 16 -7.00 -23.36 5.80
C GLN A 16 -6.80 -21.84 5.72
N PRO A 17 -7.88 -21.02 5.79
CA PRO A 17 -7.76 -19.57 5.87
C PRO A 17 -6.84 -19.10 6.99
N PHE A 18 -5.97 -18.13 6.71
CA PHE A 18 -5.04 -17.59 7.71
C PHE A 18 -4.82 -16.08 7.53
N GLU A 19 -4.46 -15.41 8.62
CA GLU A 19 -4.21 -13.98 8.63
C GLU A 19 -2.86 -13.65 7.98
N ILE A 20 -2.85 -12.61 7.15
CA ILE A 20 -1.64 -12.04 6.54
C ILE A 20 -1.58 -10.54 6.86
N PRO A 21 -0.38 -9.95 6.96
CA PRO A 21 -0.27 -8.53 7.30
C PRO A 21 -0.78 -7.61 6.17
N LEU A 22 -0.62 -8.03 4.92
CA LEU A 22 -0.97 -7.27 3.73
C LEU A 22 -1.19 -8.20 2.53
N GLN A 23 -2.03 -7.78 1.57
CA GLN A 23 -2.22 -8.46 0.30
C GLN A 23 -2.25 -7.48 -0.86
N GLY A 24 -2.00 -7.97 -2.07
CA GLY A 24 -2.19 -7.17 -3.28
C GLY A 24 -3.68 -7.00 -3.59
N MET A 25 -4.05 -5.92 -4.29
CA MET A 25 -5.45 -5.60 -4.57
C MET A 25 -5.98 -6.16 -5.92
N GLY A 26 -5.22 -7.02 -6.59
CA GLY A 26 -5.63 -7.62 -7.87
C GLY A 26 -6.81 -8.61 -7.76
N LEU A 27 -6.87 -9.39 -6.67
CA LEU A 27 -8.03 -10.20 -6.31
C LEU A 27 -8.22 -10.14 -4.80
N CYS A 28 -9.16 -9.30 -4.37
CA CYS A 28 -9.54 -9.15 -2.97
C CYS A 28 -11.03 -8.80 -2.86
N SER A 29 -11.60 -8.98 -1.68
CA SER A 29 -12.96 -8.55 -1.37
C SER A 29 -12.98 -7.82 -0.03
N PHE A 30 -13.83 -6.80 0.07
CA PHE A 30 -14.06 -6.03 1.27
C PHE A 30 -15.56 -5.99 1.56
N GLU A 31 -15.92 -6.01 2.83
CA GLU A 31 -17.30 -5.77 3.23
C GLU A 31 -17.66 -4.28 2.99
N LYS A 32 -18.67 -4.02 2.16
CA LYS A 32 -19.02 -2.66 1.72
C LYS A 32 -19.38 -1.72 2.89
N SER A 33 -20.10 -2.22 3.90
CA SER A 33 -20.48 -1.49 5.11
C SER A 33 -19.27 -0.99 5.92
N ASN A 34 -18.17 -1.73 5.87
CA ASN A 34 -16.95 -1.47 6.62
C ASN A 34 -15.83 -0.84 5.76
N TRP A 35 -16.14 -0.43 4.52
CA TRP A 35 -15.16 0.18 3.62
C TRP A 35 -14.72 1.56 4.12
N PRO A 36 -13.44 1.76 4.52
CA PRO A 36 -13.00 3.01 5.13
C PRO A 36 -12.54 4.05 4.11
N GLY A 37 -12.62 3.74 2.81
CA GLY A 37 -12.20 4.62 1.72
C GLY A 37 -10.67 4.69 1.50
N ILE A 38 -10.31 5.14 0.30
CA ILE A 38 -8.94 5.54 -0.04
C ILE A 38 -8.79 7.05 0.18
N ASN A 39 -7.59 7.48 0.56
CA ASN A 39 -7.28 8.89 0.69
C ASN A 39 -7.53 9.61 -0.65
N LYS A 40 -8.36 10.66 -0.62
CA LYS A 40 -8.76 11.43 -1.81
C LYS A 40 -7.61 12.12 -2.55
N HIS A 41 -6.44 12.25 -1.91
CA HIS A 41 -5.25 12.86 -2.50
C HIS A 41 -4.34 11.85 -3.21
N PHE A 42 -4.63 10.54 -3.15
CA PHE A 42 -3.83 9.56 -3.86
C PHE A 42 -3.79 9.85 -5.37
N ARG A 43 -2.62 9.62 -5.97
CA ARG A 43 -2.31 9.90 -7.38
C ARG A 43 -1.78 8.64 -8.05
N GLY A 44 -2.08 8.47 -9.33
CA GLY A 44 -1.52 7.39 -10.13
C GLY A 44 -1.73 6.01 -9.50
N PHE A 45 -0.66 5.21 -9.45
CA PHE A 45 -0.68 3.83 -8.96
C PHE A 45 0.39 3.59 -7.89
N GLY A 46 0.02 2.95 -6.78
CA GLY A 46 0.93 2.50 -5.74
C GLY A 46 0.62 3.04 -4.35
N ALA A 47 1.06 2.27 -3.34
CA ALA A 47 0.88 2.46 -1.89
C ALA A 47 -0.52 2.12 -1.32
N GLU A 48 -1.55 1.96 -2.16
CA GLU A 48 -2.92 1.68 -1.72
C GLU A 48 -3.08 0.38 -0.92
N GLU A 49 -2.34 -0.66 -1.29
CA GLU A 49 -2.51 -2.03 -0.76
C GLU A 49 -2.16 -2.11 0.73
N GLY A 50 -1.00 -1.56 1.12
CA GLY A 50 -0.59 -1.51 2.52
C GLY A 50 -1.40 -0.51 3.34
N TYR A 51 -1.78 0.62 2.73
CA TYR A 51 -2.60 1.65 3.35
C TYR A 51 -4.00 1.12 3.72
N ILE A 52 -4.68 0.47 2.77
CA ILE A 52 -6.04 -0.03 3.02
C ILE A 52 -6.03 -1.19 4.03
N ALA A 53 -5.04 -2.09 3.93
CA ALA A 53 -4.82 -3.16 4.88
C ALA A 53 -4.69 -2.63 6.32
N GLU A 54 -3.89 -1.58 6.52
CA GLU A 54 -3.73 -0.97 7.83
C GLU A 54 -5.00 -0.27 8.33
N LYS A 55 -5.76 0.41 7.45
CA LYS A 55 -7.05 1.01 7.83
C LYS A 55 -8.05 -0.02 8.32
N PHE A 56 -8.16 -1.15 7.61
CA PHE A 56 -8.99 -2.26 8.08
C PHE A 56 -8.49 -2.78 9.43
N ARG A 57 -7.19 -3.01 9.59
CA ARG A 57 -6.60 -3.50 10.85
C ARG A 57 -6.91 -2.58 12.04
N ARG A 58 -6.79 -1.26 11.85
CA ARG A 58 -7.09 -0.27 12.89
C ARG A 58 -8.58 -0.19 13.22
N ASN A 59 -9.45 -0.55 12.29
CA ASN A 59 -10.89 -0.68 12.51
C ASN A 59 -11.29 -2.07 13.05
N GLY A 60 -10.33 -2.88 13.50
CA GLY A 60 -10.58 -4.22 14.06
C GLY A 60 -10.71 -5.33 13.01
N GLY A 61 -10.53 -5.01 11.73
CA GLY A 61 -10.54 -5.97 10.63
C GLY A 61 -9.23 -6.74 10.47
N LYS A 62 -9.23 -7.70 9.54
CA LYS A 62 -8.09 -8.58 9.25
C LYS A 62 -7.99 -8.84 7.75
N ASN A 63 -6.76 -9.01 7.25
CA ASN A 63 -6.57 -9.55 5.91
C ASN A 63 -6.44 -11.07 6.00
N ILE A 64 -7.36 -11.79 5.36
CA ILE A 64 -7.40 -13.24 5.39
C ILE A 64 -6.99 -13.79 4.02
N CYS A 65 -5.91 -14.56 4.00
CA CYS A 65 -5.53 -15.37 2.84
C CYS A 65 -6.46 -16.59 2.78
N LEU A 66 -7.01 -16.87 1.60
CA LEU A 66 -7.86 -18.03 1.32
C LEU A 66 -7.10 -18.99 0.40
N PRO A 67 -6.45 -20.04 0.92
CA PRO A 67 -5.65 -20.95 0.08
C PRO A 67 -6.46 -21.59 -1.03
N GLU A 68 -7.74 -21.89 -0.82
CA GLU A 68 -8.61 -22.53 -1.81
C GLU A 68 -9.00 -21.60 -2.97
N LEU A 69 -8.93 -20.27 -2.78
CA LEU A 69 -9.21 -19.29 -3.82
C LEU A 69 -8.01 -19.17 -4.76
N LYS A 70 -7.98 -20.02 -5.79
CA LYS A 70 -6.90 -20.01 -6.79
C LYS A 70 -7.17 -18.96 -7.86
N TRP A 71 -6.14 -18.20 -8.20
CA TRP A 71 -6.14 -17.24 -9.29
C TRP A 71 -4.74 -17.06 -9.86
N VAL A 72 -4.64 -16.50 -11.06
CA VAL A 72 -3.36 -16.23 -11.72
C VAL A 72 -3.29 -14.76 -12.07
N HIS A 73 -2.30 -14.07 -11.53
CA HIS A 73 -1.96 -12.71 -11.95
C HIS A 73 -0.83 -12.73 -12.98
N ARG A 74 -1.10 -12.27 -14.19
CA ARG A 74 -0.07 -12.12 -15.24
C ARG A 74 0.60 -10.76 -15.11
N PHE A 75 1.81 -10.73 -14.55
CA PHE A 75 2.58 -9.49 -14.38
C PHE A 75 3.11 -8.92 -15.71
N ARG A 76 3.55 -9.80 -16.63
CA ARG A 76 4.09 -9.36 -17.92
C ARG A 76 2.96 -8.89 -18.83
N ARG A 77 3.09 -7.67 -19.33
CA ARG A 77 2.19 -7.07 -20.30
C ARG A 77 2.95 -6.85 -21.61
N PRO A 78 2.67 -7.63 -22.67
CA PRO A 78 3.36 -7.50 -23.96
C PRO A 78 3.30 -6.08 -24.53
N ASP A 79 2.14 -5.43 -24.41
CA ASP A 79 1.91 -4.07 -24.90
C ASP A 79 2.26 -2.98 -23.87
N GLY A 80 2.90 -3.36 -22.75
CA GLY A 80 3.18 -2.46 -21.64
C GLY A 80 1.96 -2.16 -20.76
N VAL A 81 2.13 -1.20 -19.84
CA VAL A 81 1.03 -0.68 -19.00
C VAL A 81 0.36 0.50 -19.71
N PRO A 82 -0.99 0.55 -19.80
CA PRO A 82 -1.68 1.66 -20.47
C PRO A 82 -1.77 2.93 -19.60
N PHE A 83 -1.10 2.95 -18.45
CA PHE A 83 -1.10 4.06 -17.50
C PHE A 83 0.32 4.36 -17.06
N LEU A 84 0.55 5.61 -16.68
CA LEU A 84 1.86 6.08 -16.31
C LEU A 84 2.23 5.64 -14.89
N LEU A 85 3.40 5.03 -14.76
CA LEU A 85 3.95 4.57 -13.48
C LEU A 85 5.02 5.56 -12.99
N LYS A 86 4.59 6.70 -12.45
CA LYS A 86 5.50 7.66 -11.80
C LYS A 86 5.90 7.17 -10.41
N THR A 87 7.20 7.18 -10.13
CA THR A 87 7.66 6.81 -8.78
C THR A 87 7.26 7.86 -7.76
N GLU A 88 7.23 9.13 -8.18
CA GLU A 88 6.82 10.29 -7.39
C GLU A 88 5.38 10.15 -6.88
N ASP A 89 4.44 9.73 -7.75
CA ASP A 89 3.04 9.52 -7.35
C ASP A 89 2.93 8.47 -6.24
N ARG A 90 3.62 7.33 -6.41
CA ARG A 90 3.67 6.26 -5.40
C ARG A 90 4.31 6.72 -4.09
N VAL A 91 5.40 7.48 -4.15
CA VAL A 91 6.10 7.97 -2.95
C VAL A 91 5.23 8.99 -2.21
N PHE A 92 4.59 9.89 -2.94
CA PHE A 92 3.60 10.82 -2.38
C PHE A 92 2.45 10.07 -1.69
N ASN A 93 1.91 9.03 -2.32
CA ASN A 93 0.84 8.21 -1.75
C ASN A 93 1.27 7.53 -0.45
N TYR A 94 2.51 7.02 -0.37
CA TYR A 94 3.05 6.50 0.90
C TYR A 94 3.05 7.57 1.99
N PHE A 95 3.58 8.77 1.70
CA PHE A 95 3.61 9.84 2.70
C PHE A 95 2.22 10.28 3.15
N VAL A 96 1.34 10.64 2.21
CA VAL A 96 0.01 11.16 2.56
C VAL A 96 -0.85 10.08 3.24
N GLY A 97 -0.74 8.82 2.82
CA GLY A 97 -1.47 7.71 3.40
C GLY A 97 -0.99 7.39 4.82
N TRP A 98 0.33 7.32 5.04
CA TRP A 98 0.86 7.08 6.38
C TRP A 98 0.64 8.27 7.31
N LEU A 99 0.74 9.51 6.84
CA LEU A 99 0.45 10.68 7.67
C LEU A 99 -1.02 10.75 8.09
N GLU A 100 -1.97 10.40 7.20
CA GLU A 100 -3.40 10.28 7.58
C GLU A 100 -3.57 9.27 8.73
N ILE A 101 -2.91 8.13 8.63
CA ILE A 101 -3.03 7.02 9.57
C ILE A 101 -2.32 7.34 10.89
N THR A 102 -1.06 7.76 10.86
CA THR A 102 -0.19 7.86 12.04
C THR A 102 -0.28 9.22 12.71
N LYS A 103 -0.59 10.28 11.95
CA LYS A 103 -0.53 11.69 12.36
C LYS A 103 0.83 12.10 12.92
N ASP A 104 1.88 11.34 12.58
CA ASP A 104 3.24 11.56 13.05
C ASP A 104 4.22 11.48 11.89
N VAL A 105 4.85 12.63 11.60
CA VAL A 105 5.91 12.76 10.59
C VAL A 105 7.15 11.95 10.94
N ASN A 106 7.41 11.72 12.22
CA ASN A 106 8.58 11.00 12.69
C ASN A 106 8.35 9.48 12.78
N HIS A 107 7.15 9.00 12.39
CA HIS A 107 6.80 7.60 12.41
C HIS A 107 7.72 6.78 11.49
N GLU A 108 8.03 5.54 11.89
CA GLU A 108 8.94 4.65 11.16
C GLU A 108 8.54 4.45 9.69
N MET A 109 7.24 4.45 9.41
CA MET A 109 6.69 4.33 8.05
C MET A 109 7.03 5.52 7.15
N ILE A 110 7.06 6.73 7.72
CA ILE A 110 7.44 7.95 6.99
C ILE A 110 8.95 7.95 6.76
N LYS A 111 9.73 7.72 7.81
CA LYS A 111 11.20 7.64 7.73
C LYS A 111 11.66 6.54 6.78
N GLY A 112 11.08 5.34 6.89
CA GLY A 112 11.38 4.22 6.03
C GLY A 112 11.03 4.47 4.57
N THR A 113 9.92 5.17 4.29
CA THR A 113 9.60 5.60 2.92
C THR A 113 10.65 6.59 2.42
N TYR A 114 10.98 7.59 3.22
CA TYR A 114 11.99 8.59 2.88
C TYR A 114 13.34 7.92 2.57
N ASP A 115 13.85 7.09 3.47
CA ASP A 115 15.14 6.42 3.33
C ASP A 115 15.18 5.46 2.14
N HIS A 116 14.07 4.78 1.84
CA HIS A 116 14.00 3.87 0.69
C HIS A 116 14.06 4.60 -0.67
N PHE A 117 13.57 5.85 -0.74
CA PHE A 117 13.38 6.55 -2.01
C PHE A 117 14.25 7.82 -2.19
N LYS A 118 14.92 8.32 -1.14
CA LYS A 118 15.74 9.53 -1.22
C LYS A 118 16.78 9.49 -2.34
N ASP A 119 17.44 8.35 -2.54
CA ASP A 119 18.45 8.22 -3.60
C ASP A 119 17.84 7.98 -4.99
N LYS A 120 16.58 7.54 -5.05
CA LYS A 120 15.85 7.27 -6.31
C LYS A 120 15.21 8.52 -6.89
N ILE A 121 14.81 9.47 -6.04
CA ILE A 121 14.17 10.74 -6.42
C ILE A 121 14.71 11.93 -5.60
N PRO A 122 16.03 12.16 -5.59
CA PRO A 122 16.69 13.07 -4.63
C PRO A 122 16.18 14.52 -4.71
N ASN A 123 15.84 15.00 -5.89
CA ASN A 123 15.37 16.38 -6.08
C ASN A 123 13.87 16.57 -5.78
N LYS A 124 13.17 15.51 -5.36
CA LYS A 124 11.70 15.50 -5.19
C LYS A 124 11.25 14.99 -3.82
N ILE A 125 12.03 14.14 -3.15
CA ILE A 125 11.59 13.47 -1.91
C ILE A 125 11.11 14.45 -0.83
N ASP A 126 11.87 15.52 -0.58
CA ASP A 126 11.51 16.56 0.39
C ASP A 126 10.25 17.32 -0.02
N GLN A 127 10.15 17.68 -1.30
CA GLN A 127 9.00 18.41 -1.85
C GLN A 127 7.71 17.60 -1.67
N LEU A 128 7.76 16.30 -1.94
CA LEU A 128 6.60 15.41 -1.80
C LEU A 128 6.20 15.21 -0.33
N LEU A 129 7.16 15.12 0.59
CA LEU A 129 6.87 15.01 2.01
C LEU A 129 6.25 16.31 2.56
N GLU A 130 6.78 17.47 2.19
CA GLU A 130 6.20 18.77 2.57
C GLU A 130 4.81 18.98 1.99
N GLU A 131 4.57 18.55 0.75
CA GLU A 131 3.24 18.57 0.15
C GLU A 131 2.26 17.68 0.91
N ALA A 132 2.66 16.45 1.26
CA ALA A 132 1.82 15.53 2.02
C ALA A 132 1.46 16.10 3.39
N LYS A 133 2.42 16.69 4.11
CA LYS A 133 2.20 17.35 5.42
C LYS A 133 1.10 18.40 5.36
N LYS A 134 1.16 19.30 4.37
CA LYS A 134 0.17 20.38 4.19
C LYS A 134 -1.26 19.88 4.01
N LEU A 135 -1.43 18.66 3.50
CA LEU A 135 -2.74 18.06 3.24
C LEU A 135 -3.28 17.24 4.42
N THR A 136 -2.43 16.82 5.36
CA THR A 136 -2.81 15.91 6.46
C THR A 136 -2.67 16.51 7.85
N ILE A 137 -1.78 17.49 8.04
CA ILE A 137 -1.53 18.14 9.33
C ILE A 137 -2.09 19.56 9.21
N GLN A 138 -3.30 19.76 9.74
CA GLN A 138 -3.89 21.07 10.01
C GLN A 138 -3.83 21.37 11.50
#